data_AF-A0AAV9L923-F1
#
_entry.id   AF-A0AAV9L923-F1
#
_cell.length_a   1.000
_cell.length_b   1.000
_cell.length_c   1.000
_cell.angle_alpha   90.00
_cell.angle_beta   90.00
_cell.angle_gamma   90.00
#
_symmetry.space_group_name_H-M   'P 1'
#
loop_
_entity.id
_entity.type
_entity.pdbx_description
1 polymer ?
#
loop_
_entity_poly.entity_id
_entity_poly.type
_entity_poly.pdbx_seq_one_letter_code
_entity_poly.pdbx_strand_id
1 'polypeptide(L)'
;MHPCSDLFPLNTFFWVHPYSKNPRFASVSIFLFLSFLFLLRKWKKYSNSKQTKKLPPGPWKHPFIGSMHHLAGGLPHRVLRDLAEKYGPLMHLQLGDVSAIVVTSPDMAKQVLKTHDIAFASRPKLLAMDIICYDRRDIAFSPYGECEAFAHMMYGYIVMSLLICFPSLSYLLSYKF
;
A
#
# COMPACT_ATOMS: atom_id res chain seq x y z
N MET A 1 67.94 35.36 14.43
CA MET A 1 66.80 36.30 14.56
C MET A 1 65.66 35.74 13.71
N HIS A 2 64.76 35.04 14.40
CA HIS A 2 63.37 34.64 14.08
C HIS A 2 62.95 34.04 12.71
N PRO A 3 61.92 33.15 12.75
CA PRO A 3 61.65 32.12 11.74
C PRO A 3 60.52 32.53 10.79
N CYS A 4 60.37 31.83 9.67
CA CYS A 4 59.14 31.86 8.89
C CYS A 4 58.63 30.43 8.71
N SER A 5 57.80 30.03 9.66
CA SER A 5 56.80 28.98 9.51
C SER A 5 55.62 29.50 8.69
N ASP A 6 54.84 28.56 8.13
CA ASP A 6 53.45 28.72 7.68
C ASP A 6 53.29 29.37 6.28
N LEU A 7 52.51 28.87 5.32
CA LEU A 7 51.31 28.04 5.34
C LEU A 7 51.17 27.29 4.00
N PHE A 8 50.81 26.00 4.07
CA PHE A 8 50.06 25.33 3.01
C PHE A 8 48.77 26.14 2.72
N PRO A 9 48.43 26.46 1.46
CA PRO A 9 47.10 26.96 1.18
C PRO A 9 46.11 25.79 1.27
N LEU A 10 45.46 25.68 2.43
CA LEU A 10 44.25 24.89 2.70
C LEU A 10 43.00 25.51 2.00
N ASN A 11 43.14 25.90 0.73
CA ASN A 11 42.05 26.47 -0.07
C ASN A 11 41.83 25.67 -1.36
N THR A 12 41.74 24.35 -1.24
CA THR A 12 40.98 23.50 -2.19
C THR A 12 39.50 23.39 -1.81
N PHE A 13 39.01 24.34 -1.00
CA PHE A 13 37.60 24.57 -0.79
C PHE A 13 36.94 25.03 -2.10
N PHE A 14 36.43 24.03 -2.82
CA PHE A 14 35.19 24.13 -3.57
C PHE A 14 35.18 25.27 -4.60
N TRP A 15 35.98 25.11 -5.66
CA TRP A 15 35.65 25.70 -6.96
C TRP A 15 34.31 25.09 -7.40
N VAL A 16 33.20 25.72 -7.02
CA VAL A 16 31.93 25.59 -7.75
C VAL A 16 32.24 26.14 -9.13
N HIS A 17 32.37 25.23 -10.10
CA HIS A 17 32.58 25.58 -11.50
C HIS A 17 31.61 26.72 -11.88
N PRO A 18 32.12 27.82 -12.48
CA PRO A 18 31.28 28.95 -12.83
C PRO A 18 30.19 28.45 -13.77
N TYR A 19 28.95 28.64 -13.32
CA TYR A 19 27.73 28.38 -14.06
C TYR A 19 27.90 28.85 -15.50
N SER A 20 27.97 27.90 -16.43
CA SER A 20 28.11 28.16 -17.86
C SER A 20 26.97 29.08 -18.30
N LYS A 21 27.29 30.34 -18.66
CA LYS A 21 26.37 31.40 -19.10
C LYS A 21 25.78 31.13 -20.49
N ASN A 22 25.37 29.89 -20.73
CA ASN A 22 24.78 29.45 -21.97
C ASN A 22 23.24 29.57 -21.83
N PRO A 23 22.59 30.51 -22.53
CA PRO A 23 21.18 30.84 -22.34
C PRO A 23 20.23 29.66 -22.60
N ARG A 24 20.70 28.65 -23.35
CA ARG A 24 19.99 27.40 -23.63
C ARG A 24 19.83 26.49 -22.41
N PHE A 25 20.75 26.51 -21.45
CA PHE A 25 20.62 25.69 -20.22
C PHE A 25 19.69 26.38 -19.20
N ALA A 26 19.71 27.71 -19.15
CA ALA A 26 18.79 28.48 -18.31
C ALA A 26 17.32 28.26 -18.73
N SER A 27 17.02 28.26 -20.04
CA SER A 27 15.66 28.03 -20.54
C SER A 27 15.13 26.63 -20.20
N VAL A 28 15.98 25.59 -20.30
CA VAL A 28 15.60 24.21 -19.94
C VAL A 28 15.35 24.10 -18.43
N SER A 29 16.20 24.70 -17.60
CA SER A 29 16.03 24.70 -16.14
C SER A 29 14.73 25.41 -15.71
N ILE A 30 14.41 26.56 -16.31
CA ILE A 30 13.16 27.31 -16.06
C ILE A 30 11.95 26.47 -16.45
N PHE A 31 11.99 25.79 -17.61
CA PHE A 31 10.89 24.94 -18.06
C PHE A 31 10.66 23.74 -17.11
N LEU A 32 11.73 23.09 -16.66
CA LEU A 32 11.65 22.01 -15.66
C LEU A 32 11.09 22.51 -14.33
N PHE A 33 11.52 23.68 -13.88
CA PHE A 33 11.04 24.29 -12.64
C PHE A 33 9.54 24.65 -12.72
N LEU A 34 9.10 25.27 -13.82
CA LEU A 34 7.69 25.60 -14.04
C LEU A 34 6.82 24.34 -14.17
N SER A 35 7.32 23.30 -14.85
CA SER A 35 6.67 21.99 -14.95
C SER A 35 6.52 21.34 -13.57
N PHE A 36 7.58 21.36 -12.75
CA PHE A 36 7.54 20.87 -11.38
C PHE A 36 6.52 21.64 -10.52
N LEU A 37 6.50 22.97 -10.57
CA LEU A 37 5.50 23.79 -9.87
C LEU A 37 4.06 23.52 -10.34
N PHE A 38 3.87 23.27 -11.64
CA PHE A 38 2.57 22.91 -12.20
C PHE A 38 2.09 21.54 -11.70
N LEU A 39 2.99 20.55 -11.65
CA LEU A 39 2.71 19.23 -11.07
C LEU A 39 2.37 19.33 -9.58
N LEU A 40 3.11 20.14 -8.81
CA LEU A 40 2.80 20.39 -7.39
C LEU A 40 1.43 21.06 -7.21
N ARG A 41 1.06 22.02 -8.07
CA ARG A 41 -0.28 22.65 -8.05
C ARG A 41 -1.38 21.64 -8.35
N LYS A 42 -1.21 20.79 -9.38
CA LYS A 42 -2.18 19.72 -9.69
C LYS A 42 -2.28 18.71 -8.56
N TRP A 43 -1.16 18.31 -7.97
CA TRP A 43 -1.14 17.37 -6.86
C TRP A 43 -1.81 17.93 -5.61
N LYS A 44 -1.55 19.21 -5.27
CA LYS A 44 -2.24 19.90 -4.18
C LYS A 44 -3.76 20.02 -4.44
N LYS A 45 -4.15 20.30 -5.68
CA LYS A 45 -5.57 20.35 -6.09
C LYS A 45 -6.24 18.98 -6.00
N TYR A 46 -5.56 17.91 -6.41
CA TYR A 46 -6.05 16.54 -6.30
C TYR A 46 -6.18 16.09 -4.83
N SER A 47 -5.19 16.43 -4.01
CA SER A 47 -5.20 16.18 -2.56
C SER A 47 -6.35 16.92 -1.86
N ASN A 48 -6.57 18.20 -2.18
CA ASN A 48 -7.69 18.99 -1.66
C ASN A 48 -9.05 18.57 -2.23
N SER A 49 -9.10 17.94 -3.41
CA SER A 49 -10.32 17.43 -4.03
C SER A 49 -10.79 16.09 -3.46
N LYS A 50 -10.00 15.42 -2.60
CA LYS A 50 -10.51 14.39 -1.68
C LYS A 50 -11.36 15.10 -0.62
N GLN A 51 -12.55 15.45 -1.07
CA GLN A 51 -13.73 15.93 -0.39
C GLN A 51 -13.71 15.54 1.09
N THR A 52 -13.97 16.53 1.93
CA THR A 52 -14.18 16.46 3.38
C THR A 52 -15.39 15.59 3.73
N LYS A 53 -15.36 14.31 3.36
CA LYS A 53 -16.17 13.30 4.01
C LYS A 53 -15.71 13.29 5.46
N LYS A 54 -16.66 13.28 6.39
CA LYS A 54 -16.38 13.14 7.83
C LYS A 54 -15.72 11.78 8.05
N LEU A 55 -14.41 11.74 7.83
CA LEU A 55 -13.60 10.58 8.11
C LEU A 55 -13.52 10.44 9.62
N PRO A 56 -13.45 9.21 10.14
CA PRO A 56 -13.24 9.01 11.56
C PRO A 56 -11.91 9.67 11.98
N PRO A 57 -11.78 10.05 13.26
CA PRO A 57 -10.55 10.65 13.78
C PRO A 57 -9.36 9.72 13.51
N GLY A 58 -8.16 10.28 13.41
CA GLY A 58 -6.98 9.48 13.11
C GLY A 58 -5.67 10.21 13.32
N PRO A 59 -4.56 9.45 13.37
CA PRO A 59 -3.23 10.02 13.47
C PRO A 59 -2.90 10.91 12.26
N TRP A 60 -1.93 11.80 12.47
CA TRP A 60 -1.53 12.76 11.46
C TRP A 60 -0.90 12.07 10.24
N LYS A 61 -1.06 12.70 9.07
CA LYS A 61 -0.72 12.13 7.77
C LYS A 61 0.37 12.97 7.12
N HIS A 62 1.50 12.34 6.79
CA HIS A 62 2.50 12.97 5.93
C HIS A 62 2.10 12.88 4.45
N PRO A 63 2.45 13.87 3.61
CA PRO A 63 2.00 13.96 2.22
C PRO A 63 2.45 12.79 1.31
N PHE A 64 3.55 12.09 1.65
CA PHE A 64 4.06 10.96 0.86
C PHE A 64 3.83 9.59 1.50
N ILE A 65 4.10 9.47 2.80
CA ILE A 65 4.05 8.18 3.53
C ILE A 65 2.68 7.96 4.20
N GLY A 66 1.90 9.03 4.40
CA GLY A 66 0.70 9.01 5.23
C GLY A 66 1.06 8.79 6.70
N SER A 67 0.25 7.99 7.39
CA SER A 67 0.39 7.60 8.80
C SER A 67 1.13 6.26 8.98
N MET A 68 1.71 5.69 7.91
CA MET A 68 2.45 4.42 7.96
C MET A 68 3.66 4.47 8.92
N HIS A 69 4.27 5.63 9.07
CA HIS A 69 5.40 5.84 9.97
C HIS A 69 5.08 5.51 11.44
N HIS A 70 3.82 5.64 11.87
CA HIS A 70 3.41 5.25 13.22
C HIS A 70 3.51 3.74 13.45
N LEU A 71 3.41 2.92 12.41
CA LEU A 71 3.51 1.45 12.47
C LEU A 71 4.95 0.96 12.49
N ALA A 72 5.94 1.81 12.23
CA ALA A 72 7.34 1.42 12.00
C ALA A 72 8.14 1.09 13.29
N GLY A 73 7.48 0.98 14.45
CA GLY A 73 8.14 0.83 15.75
C GLY A 73 7.83 -0.46 16.52
N GLY A 74 7.02 -1.36 15.96
CA GLY A 74 6.62 -2.58 16.67
C GLY A 74 5.67 -3.46 15.88
N LEU A 75 5.09 -4.46 16.56
CA LEU A 75 4.09 -5.32 15.94
C LEU A 75 2.84 -4.48 15.58
N PRO A 76 2.34 -4.55 14.34
CA PRO A 76 1.30 -3.65 13.85
C PRO A 76 0.02 -3.73 14.69
N HIS A 77 -0.36 -4.92 15.16
CA HIS A 77 -1.54 -5.09 16.00
C HIS A 77 -1.42 -4.41 17.38
N ARG A 78 -0.20 -4.32 17.95
CA ARG A 78 0.02 -3.63 19.23
C ARG A 78 -0.05 -2.12 19.04
N VAL A 79 0.65 -1.61 18.04
CA VAL A 79 0.62 -0.19 17.68
C VAL A 79 -0.81 0.27 17.36
N LEU A 80 -1.59 -0.53 16.63
CA LEU A 80 -2.97 -0.20 16.31
C LEU A 80 -3.87 -0.17 17.55
N ARG A 81 -3.63 -1.04 18.54
CA ARG A 81 -4.33 -0.99 19.83
C ARG A 81 -4.00 0.29 20.58
N ASP A 82 -2.72 0.64 20.70
CA ASP A 82 -2.29 1.84 21.41
C ASP A 82 -2.80 3.12 20.71
N LEU A 83 -2.89 3.12 19.38
CA LEU A 83 -3.54 4.18 18.61
C LEU A 83 -5.06 4.24 18.85
N ALA A 84 -5.73 3.09 18.96
CA ALA A 84 -7.16 3.05 19.24
C ALA A 84 -7.50 3.56 20.65
N GLU A 85 -6.62 3.38 21.63
CA GLU A 85 -6.77 3.99 22.96
C GLU A 85 -6.75 5.54 22.89
N LYS A 86 -5.96 6.11 21.96
CA LYS A 86 -5.82 7.57 21.80
C LYS A 86 -6.89 8.20 20.91
N TYR A 87 -7.26 7.56 19.81
CA TYR A 87 -8.15 8.12 18.78
C TYR A 87 -9.56 7.54 18.82
N GLY A 88 -9.78 6.48 19.60
CA GLY A 88 -11.06 5.82 19.78
C GLY A 88 -11.23 4.54 18.95
N PRO A 89 -12.38 3.88 19.10
CA PRO A 89 -12.61 2.52 18.57
C PRO A 89 -12.82 2.45 17.05
N LEU A 90 -12.96 3.60 16.40
CA LEU A 90 -13.11 3.73 14.96
C LEU A 90 -12.18 4.86 14.50
N MET A 91 -11.10 4.49 13.80
CA MET A 91 -10.09 5.46 13.36
C MET A 91 -9.68 5.27 11.90
N HIS A 92 -9.25 6.37 11.27
CA HIS A 92 -8.75 6.38 9.90
C HIS A 92 -7.22 6.37 9.84
N LEU A 93 -6.66 5.49 9.01
CA LEU A 93 -5.22 5.37 8.78
C LEU A 93 -4.93 5.46 7.28
N GLN A 94 -3.91 6.20 6.89
CA GLN A 94 -3.47 6.30 5.49
C GLN A 94 -2.09 5.66 5.32
N LEU A 95 -2.04 4.56 4.57
CA LEU A 95 -0.85 3.76 4.30
C LEU A 95 -0.36 4.06 2.89
N GLY A 96 0.42 5.15 2.75
CA GLY A 96 0.77 5.69 1.44
C GLY A 96 -0.50 6.10 0.66
N ASP A 97 -0.77 5.42 -0.45
CA ASP A 97 -1.98 5.68 -1.26
C ASP A 97 -3.21 4.86 -0.80
N VAL A 98 -3.01 3.85 0.07
CA VAL A 98 -4.09 3.01 0.58
C VAL A 98 -4.75 3.66 1.80
N SER A 99 -6.06 3.79 1.77
CA SER A 99 -6.87 4.29 2.89
C SER A 99 -7.45 3.12 3.68
N ALA A 100 -7.12 3.03 4.97
CA ALA A 100 -7.57 1.97 5.87
C ALA A 100 -8.45 2.53 7.00
N ILE A 101 -9.50 1.81 7.36
CA ILE A 101 -10.31 2.08 8.55
C ILE A 101 -10.03 0.98 9.55
N VAL A 102 -9.68 1.36 10.78
CA VAL A 102 -9.38 0.44 11.86
C VAL A 102 -10.57 0.44 12.81
N VAL A 103 -11.10 -0.74 13.07
CA VAL A 103 -12.24 -0.97 13.97
C VAL A 103 -11.75 -1.87 15.10
N THR A 104 -11.82 -1.37 16.34
CA THR A 104 -11.42 -2.15 17.52
C THR A 104 -12.59 -2.52 18.43
N SER A 105 -13.77 -1.90 18.24
CA SER A 105 -14.98 -2.27 18.97
C SER A 105 -15.62 -3.55 18.38
N PRO A 106 -15.99 -4.54 19.22
CA PRO A 106 -16.62 -5.77 18.76
C PRO A 106 -18.00 -5.53 18.13
N ASP A 107 -18.78 -4.57 18.67
CA ASP A 107 -20.11 -4.25 18.15
C ASP A 107 -20.02 -3.62 16.75
N MET A 108 -19.06 -2.73 16.56
CA MET A 108 -18.78 -2.12 15.25
C MET A 108 -18.24 -3.16 14.26
N ALA A 109 -17.33 -4.03 14.69
CA ALA A 109 -16.80 -5.10 13.85
C ALA A 109 -17.93 -6.04 13.39
N LYS A 110 -18.87 -6.38 14.28
CA LYS A 110 -20.06 -7.17 13.94
C LYS A 110 -20.92 -6.48 12.89
N GLN A 111 -21.17 -5.18 13.02
CA GLN A 111 -21.93 -4.43 12.01
C GLN A 111 -21.23 -4.40 10.65
N VAL A 112 -19.91 -4.15 10.64
CA VAL A 112 -19.13 -4.12 9.40
C VAL A 112 -19.10 -5.50 8.72
N LEU A 113 -18.86 -6.56 9.50
CA LEU A 113 -18.67 -7.92 8.98
C LEU A 113 -19.96 -8.70 8.74
N LYS A 114 -21.10 -8.27 9.28
CA LYS A 114 -22.40 -8.94 9.04
C LYS A 114 -23.37 -8.10 8.21
N THR A 115 -23.47 -6.80 8.48
CA THR A 115 -24.46 -5.93 7.81
C THR A 115 -23.93 -5.39 6.50
N HIS A 116 -22.60 -5.26 6.38
CA HIS A 116 -21.92 -4.72 5.20
C HIS A 116 -20.86 -5.67 4.65
N ASP A 117 -21.02 -6.97 4.90
CA ASP A 117 -20.07 -8.02 4.50
C ASP A 117 -19.68 -7.95 3.02
N ILE A 118 -20.65 -7.80 2.10
CA ILE A 118 -20.41 -7.70 0.66
C ILE A 118 -19.53 -6.49 0.31
N ALA A 119 -19.75 -5.34 0.97
CA ALA A 119 -18.97 -4.13 0.72
C ALA A 119 -17.52 -4.25 1.21
N PHE A 120 -17.27 -5.07 2.24
CA PHE A 120 -15.94 -5.32 2.82
C PHE A 120 -15.33 -6.67 2.40
N ALA A 121 -16.03 -7.45 1.58
CA ALA A 121 -15.56 -8.74 1.11
C ALA A 121 -14.40 -8.61 0.11
N SER A 122 -14.39 -7.51 -0.67
CA SER A 122 -13.31 -7.24 -1.62
C SER A 122 -11.98 -7.00 -0.91
N ARG A 123 -10.92 -7.69 -1.36
CA ARG A 123 -9.55 -7.51 -0.85
C ARG A 123 -8.78 -6.48 -1.68
N PRO A 124 -7.92 -5.65 -1.05
CA PRO A 124 -7.10 -4.70 -1.79
C PRO A 124 -6.09 -5.44 -2.67
N LYS A 125 -5.87 -4.92 -3.88
CA LYS A 125 -4.87 -5.46 -4.82
C LYS A 125 -3.46 -5.17 -4.30
N LEU A 126 -2.71 -6.22 -4.00
CA LEU A 126 -1.33 -6.16 -3.53
C LEU A 126 -0.46 -6.99 -4.47
N LEU A 127 0.56 -6.38 -5.08
CA LEU A 127 1.46 -7.07 -6.02
C LEU A 127 2.12 -8.32 -5.42
N ALA A 128 2.45 -8.27 -4.13
CA ALA A 128 3.01 -9.42 -3.43
C ALA A 128 2.05 -10.62 -3.42
N MET A 129 0.74 -10.37 -3.26
CA MET A 129 -0.28 -11.42 -3.29
C MET A 129 -0.52 -11.94 -4.70
N ASP A 130 -0.35 -11.11 -5.74
CA ASP A 130 -0.45 -11.58 -7.12
C ASP A 130 0.64 -12.62 -7.42
N ILE A 131 1.83 -12.46 -6.84
CA ILE A 131 2.94 -13.41 -6.99
C ILE A 131 2.74 -14.65 -6.11
N ILE A 132 2.44 -14.46 -4.82
CA ILE A 132 2.39 -15.57 -3.85
C ILE A 132 1.10 -16.40 -4.00
N CYS A 133 0.00 -15.76 -4.37
CA CYS A 133 -1.34 -16.35 -4.38
C CYS A 133 -1.86 -16.62 -5.80
N TYR A 134 -0.96 -16.96 -6.73
CA TYR A 134 -1.29 -17.35 -8.11
C TYR A 134 -2.24 -16.37 -8.80
N ASP A 135 -1.85 -15.09 -8.83
CA ASP A 135 -2.65 -13.99 -9.37
C ASP A 135 -4.00 -13.79 -8.63
N ARG A 136 -3.96 -13.92 -7.29
CA ARG A 136 -5.14 -13.85 -6.40
C ARG A 136 -6.24 -14.83 -6.78
N ARG A 137 -5.88 -16.06 -7.13
CA ARG A 137 -6.84 -17.15 -7.37
C ARG A 137 -7.01 -18.07 -6.16
N ASP A 138 -6.49 -17.69 -5.00
CA ASP A 138 -6.60 -18.43 -3.76
C ASP A 138 -7.88 -18.07 -2.98
N ILE A 139 -8.19 -18.82 -1.92
CA ILE A 139 -9.39 -18.59 -1.09
C ILE A 139 -9.30 -17.29 -0.28
N ALA A 140 -8.11 -16.87 0.14
CA ALA A 140 -7.95 -15.77 1.10
C ALA A 140 -7.85 -14.38 0.43
N PHE A 141 -7.23 -14.29 -0.75
CA PHE A 141 -6.97 -13.02 -1.45
C PHE A 141 -7.69 -12.86 -2.79
N SER A 142 -8.50 -13.82 -3.23
CA SER A 142 -9.30 -13.66 -4.45
C SER A 142 -10.40 -12.60 -4.32
N PRO A 143 -10.77 -11.96 -5.45
CA PRO A 143 -11.93 -11.07 -5.50
C PRO A 143 -13.21 -11.78 -5.04
N TYR A 144 -14.10 -11.02 -4.40
CA TYR A 144 -15.40 -11.57 -3.98
C TYR A 144 -16.18 -12.08 -5.19
N GLY A 145 -16.69 -13.32 -5.10
CA GLY A 145 -17.39 -14.02 -6.18
C GLY A 145 -16.51 -14.95 -7.03
N GLU A 146 -15.19 -14.77 -7.06
CA GLU A 146 -14.29 -15.63 -7.84
C GLU A 146 -13.78 -16.84 -7.05
N CYS A 147 -13.94 -16.84 -5.72
CA CYS A 147 -13.63 -17.97 -4.84
C CYS A 147 -14.34 -19.27 -5.27
N GLU A 148 -15.52 -19.17 -5.86
CA GLU A 148 -16.29 -20.34 -6.33
C GLU A 148 -15.52 -21.11 -7.41
N ALA A 149 -14.81 -20.41 -8.30
CA ALA A 149 -13.97 -21.05 -9.31
C ALA A 149 -12.83 -21.85 -8.68
N PHE A 150 -12.27 -21.39 -7.56
CA PHE A 150 -11.24 -22.14 -6.83
C PHE A 150 -11.81 -23.41 -6.20
N ALA A 151 -13.00 -23.35 -5.60
CA ALA A 151 -13.66 -24.55 -5.05
C ALA A 151 -13.90 -25.59 -6.14
N HIS A 152 -14.36 -25.18 -7.32
CA HIS A 152 -14.56 -26.05 -8.48
C HIS A 152 -13.22 -26.62 -9.01
N MET A 153 -12.16 -25.81 -9.06
CA MET A 153 -10.83 -26.26 -9.47
C MET A 153 -10.23 -27.26 -8.47
N MET A 154 -10.42 -27.04 -7.17
CA MET A 154 -9.93 -27.91 -6.11
C MET A 154 -10.71 -29.24 -6.09
N TYR A 155 -12.03 -29.19 -6.26
CA TYR A 155 -12.85 -30.39 -6.42
C TYR A 155 -12.42 -31.20 -7.65
N GLY A 156 -12.19 -30.53 -8.79
CA GLY A 156 -11.67 -31.16 -10.01
C GLY A 156 -10.32 -31.84 -9.78
N TYR A 157 -9.37 -31.17 -9.12
CA TYR A 157 -8.05 -31.74 -8.83
C TYR A 157 -8.11 -32.94 -7.87
N ILE A 158 -8.93 -32.84 -6.82
CA ILE A 158 -9.14 -33.93 -5.85
C ILE A 158 -9.81 -35.12 -6.54
N VAL A 159 -10.86 -34.89 -7.33
CA VAL A 159 -11.56 -35.93 -8.09
C VAL A 159 -10.63 -36.57 -9.12
N MET A 160 -9.85 -35.79 -9.88
CA MET A 160 -8.85 -36.32 -10.83
C MET A 160 -7.78 -37.15 -10.12
N SER A 161 -7.24 -36.67 -9.00
CA SER A 161 -6.24 -37.41 -8.21
C SER A 161 -6.82 -38.70 -7.62
N LEU A 162 -8.06 -38.68 -7.13
CA LEU A 162 -8.77 -39.86 -6.65
C LEU A 162 -9.05 -40.87 -7.78
N LEU A 163 -9.41 -40.41 -8.98
CA LEU A 163 -9.65 -41.30 -10.14
C LEU A 163 -8.36 -41.93 -10.66
N ILE A 164 -7.23 -41.21 -10.61
CA ILE A 164 -5.91 -41.75 -10.95
C ILE A 164 -5.44 -42.77 -9.89
N CYS A 165 -5.70 -42.52 -8.61
CA CYS A 165 -5.25 -43.37 -7.51
C CYS A 165 -6.17 -44.58 -7.27
N PHE A 166 -7.46 -44.48 -7.62
CA PHE A 166 -8.47 -45.54 -7.47
C PHE A 166 -9.31 -45.70 -8.75
N PRO A 167 -8.83 -46.47 -9.75
CA PRO A 167 -9.53 -46.67 -11.03
C PRO A 167 -10.91 -47.32 -10.88
N SER A 168 -11.15 -48.04 -9.79
CA SER A 168 -12.43 -48.66 -9.42
C SER A 168 -13.51 -47.64 -9.06
N LEU A 169 -13.15 -46.40 -8.70
CA LEU A 169 -14.12 -45.32 -8.38
C LEU A 169 -14.73 -44.68 -9.64
N SER A 170 -14.08 -44.79 -10.81
CA SER A 170 -14.61 -44.29 -12.09
C SER A 170 -15.96 -44.93 -12.44
N TYR A 171 -16.14 -46.20 -12.10
CA TYR A 171 -17.38 -46.94 -12.36
C TYR A 171 -18.56 -46.47 -11.50
N LEU A 172 -18.30 -45.90 -10.33
CA LEU A 172 -19.34 -45.41 -9.40
C LEU A 172 -19.82 -43.99 -9.75
N LEU A 173 -18.95 -43.14 -10.27
CA LEU A 173 -19.33 -41.79 -10.72
C LEU A 173 -20.16 -41.82 -12.01
N SER A 174 -20.03 -42.86 -12.83
CA SER A 174 -20.85 -43.06 -14.03
C SER A 174 -22.28 -43.53 -13.74
N TYR A 175 -22.62 -43.89 -12.50
CA TYR A 175 -23.94 -44.40 -12.12
C TYR A 175 -24.79 -43.37 -11.36
N LYS A 176 -24.29 -42.13 -11.19
CA LYS A 176 -24.95 -41.10 -10.39
C LYS A 176 -24.94 -39.69 -11.01
N PHE A 177 -24.79 -39.63 -12.33
CA PHE A 177 -25.15 -38.50 -13.18
C PHE A 177 -26.01 -38.99 -14.34
#